data_AF-A0AAU6ANG2-F1
#
_entry.id   AF-A0AAU6ANG2-F1
#
_cell.length_a   1.000
_cell.length_b   1.000
_cell.length_c   1.000
_cell.angle_alpha   90.00
_cell.angle_beta   90.00
_cell.angle_gamma   90.00
#
_symmetry.space_group_name_H-M   'P 1'
#
loop_
_entity.id
_entity.type
_entity.pdbx_description
1 polymer ?
#
loop_
_entity_poly.entity_id
_entity_poly.type
_entity_poly.pdbx_seq_one_letter_code
_entity_poly.pdbx_strand_id
1 'polypeptide(L)' 'MNVTTEPETLGELIADCAHIPSALQVKKPGAESLPRPREAAAPWSVDDACHAQVADLDAYV' A
#
# COMPACT_ATOMS: atom_id res chain seq x y z
N MET A 1 -27.01 17.60 -10.14
CA MET A 1 -25.97 18.13 -9.25
C MET A 1 -25.94 17.23 -8.03
N ASN A 2 -24.92 16.37 -7.89
CA ASN A 2 -24.76 15.55 -6.69
C ASN A 2 -23.82 16.30 -5.75
N VAL A 3 -24.38 17.01 -4.77
CA VAL A 3 -23.60 17.63 -3.69
C VAL A 3 -23.17 16.48 -2.79
N THR A 4 -21.99 15.92 -3.03
CA THR A 4 -21.36 15.01 -2.08
C THR A 4 -20.75 15.89 -1.00
N THR A 5 -21.42 16.01 0.13
CA THR A 5 -20.86 16.60 1.34
C THR A 5 -19.70 15.72 1.81
N GLU A 6 -18.56 16.33 2.13
CA GLU A 6 -17.45 15.60 2.75
C GLU A 6 -17.91 15.02 4.09
N PRO A 7 -17.58 13.75 4.41
CA PRO A 7 -17.98 13.12 5.67
C PRO A 7 -17.24 13.77 6.85
N GLU A 8 -17.97 14.12 7.90
CA GLU A 8 -17.39 14.73 9.11
C GLU A 8 -16.99 13.68 10.15
N THR A 9 -17.47 12.45 9.99
CA THR A 9 -17.15 11.31 10.88
C THR A 9 -16.70 10.08 10.11
N LEU A 10 -15.90 9.23 10.77
CA LEU A 10 -15.49 7.94 10.20
C LEU A 10 -16.70 7.02 9.94
N GLY A 11 -17.76 7.14 10.74
CA GLY A 11 -18.99 6.37 10.56
C GLY A 11 -19.72 6.74 9.26
N GLU A 12 -19.79 8.03 8.94
CA GLU A 12 -20.35 8.53 7.67
C GLU A 12 -19.52 8.06 6.47
N LEU A 13 -18.18 8.14 6.56
CA LEU A 13 -17.30 7.63 5.50
C LEU A 13 -17.53 6.13 5.24
N ILE A 14 -17.67 5.33 6.31
CA ILE A 14 -17.95 3.89 6.19
C ILE A 14 -19.33 3.66 5.55
N ALA A 15 -20.35 4.42 5.95
CA ALA A 15 -21.70 4.33 5.39
C ALA A 15 -21.71 4.66 3.88
N ASP A 16 -20.97 5.68 3.46
CA ASP A 16 -20.82 6.03 2.04
C ASP A 16 -20.15 4.90 1.25
N CYS A 17 -19.06 4.32 1.78
CA CYS A 17 -18.39 3.18 1.16
C CYS A 17 -19.27 1.93 1.07
N ALA A 18 -20.23 1.73 1.99
CA ALA A 18 -21.15 0.59 1.95
C ALA A 18 -22.09 0.63 0.73
N HIS A 19 -22.30 1.80 0.13
CA HIS A 19 -23.12 1.98 -1.07
C HIS A 19 -22.36 1.70 -2.38
N ILE A 20 -21.04 1.41 -2.33
CA ILE A 20 -20.25 1.10 -3.52
C ILE A 20 -20.84 -0.17 -4.18
N PRO A 21 -21.30 -0.11 -5.44
CA PRO A 21 -21.92 -1.25 -6.12
C PRO A 21 -21.05 -2.51 -6.11
N SER A 22 -21.65 -3.66 -5.85
CA SER A 22 -20.95 -4.96 -5.76
C SER A 22 -20.25 -5.39 -7.05
N ALA A 23 -20.62 -4.81 -8.19
CA ALA A 23 -19.94 -5.02 -9.47
C ALA A 23 -18.58 -4.30 -9.57
N LEU A 24 -18.41 -3.19 -8.84
CA LEU A 24 -17.14 -2.45 -8.68
C LEU A 24 -16.33 -2.97 -7.49
N GLN A 25 -16.99 -3.66 -6.56
CA GLN A 25 -16.33 -4.54 -5.62
C GLN A 25 -15.78 -5.72 -6.42
N VAL A 26 -14.64 -5.49 -7.06
CA VAL A 26 -13.83 -6.49 -7.72
C VAL A 26 -13.73 -7.66 -6.72
N LYS A 27 -14.53 -8.72 -6.91
CA LYS A 27 -14.40 -10.01 -6.22
C LYS A 27 -13.02 -10.51 -6.65
N LYS A 28 -11.98 -10.02 -5.97
CA LYS A 28 -10.59 -9.95 -6.42
C LYS A 28 -10.28 -11.09 -7.40
N PRO A 29 -10.36 -10.90 -8.74
CA PRO A 29 -9.82 -11.85 -9.69
C PRO A 29 -8.31 -11.79 -9.43
N GLY A 30 -7.80 -12.80 -8.73
CA GLY A 30 -6.47 -12.77 -8.14
C GLY A 30 -6.39 -12.85 -6.62
N ALA A 31 -7.49 -12.97 -5.85
CA ALA A 31 -7.39 -13.55 -4.49
C ALA A 31 -6.86 -15.00 -4.53
N GLU A 32 -6.96 -15.67 -5.69
CA GLU A 32 -6.36 -16.98 -5.95
C GLU A 32 -4.87 -16.90 -6.35
N SER A 33 -4.32 -15.71 -6.65
CA SER A 33 -2.92 -15.56 -7.07
C SER A 33 -2.31 -14.23 -6.62
N LEU A 34 -2.58 -13.83 -5.37
CA LEU A 34 -1.61 -12.97 -4.70
C LEU A 34 -0.39 -13.85 -4.43
N PRO A 35 0.83 -13.41 -4.78
CA PRO A 35 2.02 -14.14 -4.36
C PRO A 35 1.92 -14.31 -2.84
N ARG A 36 2.07 -15.56 -2.38
CA ARG A 36 2.03 -15.86 -0.94
C ARG A 36 3.01 -14.92 -0.23
N PRO A 37 2.64 -14.37 0.94
CA PRO A 37 3.59 -13.64 1.77
C PRO A 37 4.88 -14.45 1.88
N ARG A 38 6.03 -13.82 1.63
CA ARG A 38 7.31 -14.51 1.74
C ARG A 38 7.43 -15.03 3.17
N GLU A 39 7.67 -16.33 3.34
CA GLU A 39 7.85 -16.98 4.64
C GLU A 39 9.12 -16.43 5.28
N ALA A 40 8.97 -15.37 6.07
CA ALA A 40 10.02 -14.55 6.68
C ALA A 40 11.03 -13.96 5.67
N ALA A 41 11.09 -12.62 5.61
CA ALA A 41 12.25 -11.97 5.00
C ALA A 41 13.50 -12.38 5.79
N ALA A 42 14.59 -12.72 5.09
CA ALA A 42 15.88 -12.87 5.74
C ALA A 42 16.20 -11.56 6.51
N PRO A 43 16.78 -11.65 7.72
CA PRO A 43 17.22 -10.47 8.45
C PRO A 43 18.10 -9.61 7.56
N TRP A 44 17.82 -8.32 7.48
CA TRP A 44 18.65 -7.41 6.69
C TRP A 44 20.04 -7.34 7.33
N SER A 45 21.06 -7.64 6.54
CA SER A 45 22.46 -7.45 6.91
C SER A 45 22.99 -6.26 6.13
N VAL A 46 23.51 -5.26 6.84
CA VAL A 46 24.24 -4.15 6.24
C VAL A 46 25.70 -4.53 6.32
N ASP A 47 26.29 -4.85 5.17
CA ASP A 47 27.70 -5.17 5.03
C ASP A 47 28.48 -4.02 4.38
N ASP A 48 29.79 -4.21 4.25
CA ASP A 48 30.68 -3.22 3.63
C ASP A 48 30.29 -2.94 2.17
N ALA A 49 29.66 -3.91 1.48
CA ALA A 49 29.17 -3.71 0.12
C ALA A 49 27.96 -2.78 0.08
N CYS A 50 27.07 -2.83 1.08
CA CYS A 50 26.00 -1.86 1.25
C CYS A 50 26.55 -0.46 1.56
N HIS A 51 27.54 -0.36 2.45
CA HIS A 51 28.20 0.91 2.77
C HIS A 51 28.90 1.52 1.54
N ALA A 52 29.58 0.70 0.74
CA ALA A 52 30.28 1.15 -0.47
C ALA A 52 29.36 1.80 -1.52
N GLN A 53 28.07 1.44 -1.56
CA GLN A 53 27.10 2.03 -2.51
C GLN A 53 26.85 3.52 -2.28
N VAL A 54 27.10 4.01 -1.06
CA VAL A 54 26.82 5.40 -0.66
C VAL A 54 28.07 6.16 -0.24
N ALA A 55 29.26 5.56 -0.41
CA ALA A 55 30.53 6.12 0.09
C ALA A 55 30.87 7.52 -0.46
N ASP A 56 30.48 7.79 -1.71
CA ASP A 56 30.76 9.07 -2.37
C ASP A 56 29.52 9.98 -2.46
N LEU A 57 28.42 9.64 -1.76
CA LEU A 57 27.19 10.43 -1.82
C LEU A 57 27.41 11.86 -1.29
N ASP A 58 28.27 12.01 -0.30
CA ASP A 58 28.64 13.31 0.27
C ASP A 58 29.47 14.18 -0.69
N ALA A 59 29.99 13.62 -1.79
CA ALA A 59 30.67 14.36 -2.84
C ALA A 59 29.71 14.98 -3.87
N TYR A 60 28.41 14.65 -3.79
CA TYR A 60 27.39 15.21 -4.68
C TYR A 60 26.91 16.58 -4.15
N VAL A 61 27.41 17.66 -4.76
CA VAL A 61 27.05 19.07 -4.47
C VAL A 61 26.15 19.64 -5.55
#